data_AF-A0AAJ5Z1M2-F1
#
_entry.id   AF-A0AAJ5Z1M2-F1
#
_cell.length_a   1.000
_cell.length_b   1.000
_cell.length_c   1.000
_cell.angle_alpha   90.00
_cell.angle_beta   90.00
_cell.angle_gamma   90.00
#
_symmetry.space_group_name_H-M   'P 1'
#
loop_
_entity.id
_entity.type
_entity.pdbx_description
1 polymer ?
#
loop_
_entity_poly.entity_id
_entity_poly.type
_entity_poly.pdbx_seq_one_letter_code
_entity_poly.pdbx_strand_id
1 'polypeptide(L)'
;MSLLHYNRTGQHLNVVDLDYANKQKRTSSRPSLDQDLSWSGTIHVGLPPQKKKALVIFDTGSSDFVIDKSSYNPKKSLPSNNLNEPFDFSYFNLRVYGDIYSDYVSISYGREDFDGDLAGGKFGLSFSTIQNSGFDVKQDPFVWAAEKQHLIQPSSFQFTFGHGGKASLNIGLFNSFKHSGLVSWADKNSDKTFWRTSVELNKNKIQNAIA
;
A
#
# COMPACT_ATOMS: atom_id res chain seq x y z
N MET A 1 -31.66 -8.48 1.88
CA MET A 1 -30.85 -9.38 2.73
C MET A 1 -30.56 -10.64 1.93
N SER A 2 -29.29 -11.00 1.76
CA SER A 2 -28.87 -12.26 1.13
C SER A 2 -27.71 -12.82 1.94
N LEU A 3 -28.01 -13.84 2.76
CA LEU A 3 -27.01 -14.60 3.51
C LEU A 3 -26.26 -15.53 2.56
N LEU A 4 -24.97 -15.25 2.31
CA LEU A 4 -24.07 -16.20 1.68
C LEU A 4 -23.69 -17.27 2.72
N HIS A 5 -24.26 -18.46 2.57
CA HIS A 5 -23.85 -19.66 3.30
C HIS A 5 -22.45 -20.09 2.82
N TYR A 6 -21.47 -20.09 3.71
CA TYR A 6 -20.17 -20.69 3.46
C TYR A 6 -20.23 -22.18 3.82
N ASN A 7 -20.12 -23.04 2.80
CA ASN A 7 -20.04 -24.48 3.01
C ASN A 7 -18.59 -24.84 3.40
N ARG A 8 -18.37 -25.24 4.66
CA ARG A 8 -17.07 -25.66 5.19
C ARG A 8 -16.77 -27.10 4.77
N THR A 9 -16.19 -27.31 3.58
CA THR A 9 -15.77 -28.65 3.12
C THR A 9 -14.27 -28.90 3.22
N GLY A 10 -13.46 -27.93 3.68
CA GLY A 10 -12.00 -28.11 3.82
C GLY A 10 -11.25 -28.32 2.50
N GLN A 11 -11.92 -28.19 1.34
CA GLN A 11 -11.27 -28.15 0.04
C GLN A 11 -10.98 -26.69 -0.31
N HIS A 12 -9.69 -26.35 -0.49
CA HIS A 12 -9.30 -25.06 -1.06
C HIS A 12 -9.91 -24.94 -2.46
N LEU A 13 -10.91 -24.05 -2.61
CA LEU A 13 -11.41 -23.66 -3.92
C LEU A 13 -10.28 -22.93 -4.65
N ASN A 14 -9.64 -23.62 -5.60
CA ASN A 14 -8.57 -23.15 -6.49
C ASN A 14 -9.06 -22.14 -7.54
N VAL A 15 -10.11 -21.37 -7.25
CA VAL A 15 -10.61 -20.33 -8.14
C VAL A 15 -10.55 -19.02 -7.36
N VAL A 16 -9.37 -18.40 -7.37
CA VAL A 16 -9.33 -16.94 -7.30
C VAL A 16 -10.07 -16.51 -8.56
N ASP A 17 -11.23 -15.89 -8.39
CA ASP A 17 -11.96 -15.28 -9.49
C ASP A 17 -11.09 -14.13 -10.05
N LEU A 18 -10.25 -14.48 -11.02
CA LEU A 18 -9.34 -13.54 -11.68
C LEU A 18 -10.12 -12.42 -12.37
N ASP A 19 -11.37 -12.64 -12.79
CA ASP A 19 -12.22 -11.60 -13.37
C ASP A 19 -12.70 -10.60 -12.31
N TYR A 20 -12.89 -11.04 -11.07
CA TYR A 20 -13.12 -10.15 -9.93
C TYR A 20 -11.85 -9.35 -9.59
N ALA A 21 -10.68 -10.01 -9.55
CA ALA A 21 -9.40 -9.35 -9.26
C ALA A 21 -8.98 -8.33 -10.35
N ASN A 22 -9.25 -8.63 -11.63
CA ASN A 22 -8.92 -7.76 -12.76
C ASN A 22 -9.82 -6.51 -12.88
N LYS A 23 -11.03 -6.54 -12.29
CA LYS A 23 -11.93 -5.37 -12.23
C LYS A 23 -11.59 -4.42 -11.08
N GLN A 24 -10.75 -4.83 -10.15
CA GLN A 24 -10.36 -3.97 -9.05
C GLN A 24 -9.21 -3.06 -9.46
N LYS A 25 -9.35 -1.77 -9.13
CA LYS A 25 -8.21 -0.84 -9.20
C LYS A 25 -7.07 -1.20 -8.25
N ARG A 26 -7.23 -2.21 -7.39
CA ARG A 26 -6.28 -2.55 -6.34
C ARG A 26 -6.20 -4.06 -6.24
N THR A 27 -5.01 -4.59 -5.96
CA THR A 27 -4.88 -6.03 -5.78
C THR A 27 -5.71 -6.48 -4.57
N SER A 28 -6.46 -7.56 -4.76
CA SER A 28 -7.27 -8.18 -3.72
C SER A 28 -6.69 -9.56 -3.42
N SER A 29 -5.63 -9.62 -2.61
CA SER A 29 -5.35 -10.84 -1.89
C SER A 29 -6.32 -10.90 -0.70
N ARG A 30 -7.09 -12.00 -0.60
CA ARG A 30 -7.48 -12.54 0.71
C ARG A 30 -6.45 -13.61 1.03
N PRO A 31 -5.24 -13.30 1.54
CA PRO A 31 -4.55 -14.33 2.28
C PRO A 31 -5.44 -14.62 3.49
N SER A 32 -5.67 -15.88 3.82
CA SER A 32 -6.29 -16.29 5.07
C SER A 32 -5.40 -16.02 6.29
N LEU A 33 -4.52 -15.01 6.21
CA LEU A 33 -3.91 -14.39 7.37
C LEU A 33 -4.98 -13.43 7.87
N ASP A 34 -5.41 -13.61 9.12
CA ASP A 34 -6.44 -12.79 9.76
C ASP A 34 -6.28 -11.32 9.35
N GLN A 35 -7.37 -10.71 8.86
CA GLN A 35 -7.40 -9.30 8.45
C GLN A 35 -6.93 -8.35 9.58
N ASP A 36 -6.85 -8.88 10.79
CA ASP A 36 -6.44 -8.26 12.05
C ASP A 36 -4.90 -8.14 12.23
N LEU A 37 -4.05 -8.53 11.27
CA LEU A 37 -2.59 -8.44 11.41
C LEU A 37 -1.91 -7.57 10.35
N SER A 38 -2.52 -6.43 10.01
CA SER A 38 -1.91 -5.50 9.05
C SER A 38 -0.74 -4.72 9.67
N TRP A 39 0.39 -4.64 8.97
CA TRP A 39 1.53 -3.84 9.43
C TRP A 39 1.31 -2.35 9.11
N SER A 40 1.50 -1.49 10.11
CA SER A 40 1.26 -0.07 10.00
C SER A 40 2.43 0.77 10.53
N GLY A 41 2.46 2.04 10.16
CA GLY A 41 3.36 2.99 10.78
C GLY A 41 2.83 4.41 10.75
N THR A 42 3.57 5.33 11.38
CA THR A 42 3.14 6.71 11.54
C THR A 42 3.92 7.64 10.63
N ILE A 43 3.24 8.57 9.98
CA ILE A 43 3.86 9.57 9.10
C ILE A 43 3.50 10.98 9.56
N HIS A 44 4.32 11.94 9.15
CA HIS A 44 4.01 13.36 9.27
C HIS A 44 3.65 13.93 7.90
N VAL A 45 2.57 14.71 7.87
CA VAL A 45 2.10 15.41 6.67
C VAL A 45 2.07 16.90 6.96
N GLY A 46 2.47 17.69 5.97
CA GLY A 46 2.52 19.14 6.02
C GLY A 46 3.86 19.73 6.44
N LEU A 47 4.05 21.02 6.13
CA LEU A 47 5.19 21.82 6.55
C LEU A 47 4.71 23.15 7.18
N PRO A 48 5.01 23.44 8.46
CA PRO A 48 5.71 22.58 9.40
C PRO A 48 4.95 21.26 9.66
N PRO A 49 5.64 20.18 10.05
CA PRO A 49 5.00 18.91 10.36
C PRO A 49 3.83 19.10 11.33
N GLN A 50 2.65 18.59 10.95
CA GLN A 50 1.48 18.72 11.82
C GLN A 50 1.63 17.87 13.08
N LYS A 51 1.05 18.36 14.18
CA LYS A 51 1.17 17.74 15.52
C LYS A 51 0.64 16.31 15.56
N LYS A 52 -0.42 16.02 14.81
CA LYS A 52 -1.01 14.69 14.73
C LYS A 52 -0.30 13.92 13.62
N LYS A 53 0.25 12.76 13.97
CA LYS A 53 0.75 11.80 12.98
C LYS A 53 -0.41 11.04 12.36
N ALA A 54 -0.32 10.75 11.07
CA ALA A 54 -1.25 9.83 10.43
C ALA A 54 -0.75 8.41 10.63
N LEU A 55 -1.60 7.51 11.11
CA LEU A 55 -1.35 6.07 11.11
C LEU A 55 -1.74 5.53 9.74
N VAL A 56 -0.83 4.82 9.08
CA VAL A 56 -1.03 4.32 7.71
C VAL A 56 -0.61 2.87 7.57
N ILE A 57 -1.37 2.13 6.77
CA ILE A 57 -0.94 0.83 6.24
C ILE A 57 -0.08 1.08 5.01
N PHE A 58 1.13 0.53 4.98
CA PHE A 58 2.01 0.58 3.82
C PHE A 58 1.63 -0.53 2.84
N ASP A 59 1.12 -0.14 1.69
CA ASP A 59 0.34 -1.01 0.82
C ASP A 59 1.01 -1.14 -0.55
N THR A 60 1.65 -2.27 -0.81
CA THR A 60 2.26 -2.57 -2.11
C THR A 60 1.23 -2.88 -3.20
N GLY A 61 -0.04 -2.98 -2.81
CA GLY A 61 -1.17 -3.30 -3.67
C GLY A 61 -1.92 -2.10 -4.24
N SER A 62 -1.60 -0.89 -3.81
CA SER A 62 -2.17 0.35 -4.34
C SER A 62 -1.12 1.44 -4.54
N SER A 63 -1.46 2.46 -5.31
CA SER A 63 -0.57 3.58 -5.65
C SER A 63 -0.84 4.85 -4.85
N ASP A 64 -2.02 4.95 -4.25
CA ASP A 64 -2.53 6.21 -3.71
C ASP A 64 -2.18 6.38 -2.24
N PHE A 65 -1.87 7.61 -1.87
CA PHE A 65 -1.71 8.02 -0.49
C PHE A 65 -2.99 8.71 -0.01
N VAL A 66 -3.68 8.10 0.96
CA VAL A 66 -4.96 8.58 1.50
C VAL A 66 -4.90 8.52 3.00
N ILE A 67 -5.32 9.57 3.68
CA ILE A 67 -5.38 9.62 5.15
C ILE A 67 -6.71 10.19 5.59
N ASP A 68 -7.10 9.84 6.80
CA ASP A 68 -8.26 10.41 7.44
C ASP A 68 -8.11 11.94 7.57
N LYS A 69 -9.20 12.67 7.30
CA LYS A 69 -9.24 14.14 7.33
C LYS A 69 -8.85 14.70 8.70
N SER A 70 -9.06 13.96 9.79
CA SER A 70 -8.64 14.40 11.12
C SER A 70 -7.12 14.36 11.32
N SER A 71 -6.37 13.69 10.45
CA SER A 71 -4.91 13.57 10.51
C SER A 71 -4.17 14.65 9.72
N TYR A 72 -4.89 15.46 8.92
CA TYR A 72 -4.30 16.53 8.12
C TYR A 72 -5.23 17.73 7.97
N ASN A 73 -4.72 18.91 8.34
CA ASN A 73 -5.37 20.19 8.14
C ASN A 73 -4.61 21.02 7.08
N PRO A 74 -5.14 21.20 5.86
CA PRO A 74 -4.44 21.91 4.80
C PRO A 74 -4.12 23.37 5.16
N LYS A 75 -4.98 24.02 5.96
CA LYS A 75 -4.77 25.42 6.40
C LYS A 75 -3.57 25.60 7.33
N LYS A 76 -3.03 24.51 7.88
CA LYS A 76 -1.87 24.54 8.79
C LYS A 76 -0.55 24.17 8.11
N SER A 77 -0.59 23.84 6.82
CA SER A 77 0.60 23.52 6.05
C SER A 77 0.86 24.60 5.01
N LEU A 78 2.05 25.20 5.07
CA LEU A 78 2.49 26.29 4.19
C LEU A 78 2.45 25.92 2.70
N PRO A 79 2.92 24.74 2.27
CA PRO A 79 2.88 24.33 0.87
C PRO A 79 1.61 23.58 0.47
N SER A 80 0.58 23.54 1.33
CA SER A 80 -0.68 22.88 0.96
C SER A 80 -1.32 23.55 -0.24
N ASN A 81 -1.62 22.75 -1.25
CA ASN A 81 -2.36 23.22 -2.42
C ASN A 81 -3.47 22.22 -2.77
N ASN A 82 -4.72 22.70 -2.74
CA ASN A 82 -5.88 21.93 -3.17
C ASN A 82 -5.86 21.83 -4.71
N LEU A 83 -5.92 20.61 -5.23
CA LEU A 83 -5.93 20.38 -6.67
C LEU A 83 -7.32 20.61 -7.30
N ASN A 84 -8.34 20.87 -6.46
CA ASN A 84 -9.75 21.03 -6.84
C ASN A 84 -10.33 19.82 -7.58
N GLU A 85 -9.73 18.66 -7.39
CA GLU A 85 -10.17 17.39 -7.93
C GLU A 85 -10.65 16.50 -6.77
N PRO A 86 -11.93 16.11 -6.75
CA PRO A 86 -12.41 15.13 -5.80
C PRO A 86 -11.97 13.73 -6.22
N PHE A 87 -11.93 12.80 -5.27
CA PHE A 87 -11.81 11.38 -5.54
C PHE A 87 -12.96 10.62 -4.87
N ASP A 88 -13.33 9.49 -5.46
CA ASP A 88 -14.33 8.56 -4.92
C ASP A 88 -14.03 7.16 -5.46
N PHE A 89 -13.62 6.26 -4.58
CA PHE A 89 -13.35 4.87 -4.94
C PHE A 89 -13.68 3.93 -3.79
N SER A 90 -13.82 2.65 -4.12
CA SER A 90 -14.01 1.60 -3.12
C SER A 90 -12.70 0.85 -2.85
N TYR A 91 -12.45 0.57 -1.57
CA TYR A 91 -11.43 -0.34 -1.10
C TYR A 91 -12.13 -1.53 -0.44
N PHE A 92 -12.16 -2.69 -1.11
CA PHE A 92 -13.01 -3.81 -0.73
C PHE A 92 -14.46 -3.35 -0.48
N ASN A 93 -14.93 -3.40 0.77
CA ASN A 93 -16.29 -3.10 1.19
C ASN A 93 -16.45 -1.64 1.66
N LEU A 94 -15.36 -0.85 1.66
CA LEU A 94 -15.33 0.51 2.16
C LEU A 94 -15.32 1.51 1.00
N ARG A 95 -16.19 2.50 1.03
CA ARG A 95 -16.14 3.64 0.10
C ARG A 95 -15.31 4.76 0.72
N VAL A 96 -14.36 5.29 -0.03
CA VAL A 96 -13.45 6.36 0.39
C VAL A 96 -13.53 7.50 -0.61
N TYR A 97 -13.79 8.71 -0.12
CA TYR A 97 -13.94 9.89 -0.95
C TYR A 97 -13.38 11.13 -0.24
N GLY A 98 -13.06 12.17 -1.01
CA GLY A 98 -12.52 13.42 -0.49
C GLY A 98 -11.93 14.30 -1.58
N ASP A 99 -11.15 15.31 -1.18
CA ASP A 99 -10.44 16.21 -2.09
C ASP A 99 -8.96 15.84 -2.14
N ILE A 100 -8.33 16.04 -3.31
CA ILE A 100 -6.90 15.79 -3.50
C ILE A 100 -6.09 17.06 -3.17
N TYR A 101 -5.07 16.88 -2.33
CA TYR A 101 -4.10 17.92 -1.99
C TYR A 101 -2.70 17.51 -2.40
N SER A 102 -1.90 18.49 -2.83
CA SER A 102 -0.45 18.38 -2.90
C SER A 102 0.16 19.01 -1.64
N ASP A 103 1.10 18.31 -1.01
CA ASP A 103 1.80 18.76 0.20
C ASP A 103 3.09 17.95 0.44
N TYR A 104 3.86 18.33 1.45
CA TYR A 104 5.02 17.61 1.95
C TYR A 104 4.60 16.43 2.81
N VAL A 105 5.25 15.30 2.58
CA VAL A 105 5.08 14.07 3.35
C VAL A 105 6.45 13.62 3.82
N SER A 106 6.56 13.32 5.12
CA SER A 106 7.75 12.69 5.70
C SER A 106 7.34 11.44 6.47
N ILE A 107 8.11 10.38 6.30
CA ILE A 107 7.82 9.09 6.92
C ILE A 107 8.56 9.03 8.24
N SER A 108 7.85 8.73 9.32
CA SER A 108 8.46 8.39 10.60
C SER A 108 8.34 6.89 10.86
N TYR A 109 9.25 6.35 11.66
CA TYR A 109 9.20 4.94 12.02
C TYR A 109 7.99 4.69 12.95
N GLY A 110 7.08 3.80 12.54
CA GLY A 110 6.00 3.27 13.38
C GLY A 110 6.19 1.77 13.59
N ARG A 111 5.77 1.28 14.75
CA ARG A 111 6.14 -0.04 15.27
C ARG A 111 4.90 -0.83 15.73
N GLU A 112 3.72 -0.50 15.20
CA GLU A 112 2.44 -0.97 15.74
C GLU A 112 1.77 -1.95 14.76
N ASP A 113 1.44 -3.13 15.29
CA ASP A 113 0.56 -4.11 14.65
C ASP A 113 -0.88 -3.61 14.74
N PHE A 114 -1.64 -3.71 13.65
CA PHE A 114 -2.99 -3.13 13.56
C PHE A 114 -4.07 -4.22 13.64
N ASP A 115 -4.72 -4.33 14.80
CA ASP A 115 -5.97 -5.09 15.00
C ASP A 115 -7.19 -4.16 14.74
N GLY A 116 -7.97 -4.43 13.69
CA GLY A 116 -9.35 -3.93 13.55
C GLY A 116 -9.63 -2.79 12.55
N ASP A 117 -10.31 -3.16 11.45
CA ASP A 117 -11.30 -2.46 10.57
C ASP A 117 -11.28 -0.94 10.26
N LEU A 118 -10.41 -0.10 10.83
CA LEU A 118 -10.42 1.37 10.64
C LEU A 118 -9.01 1.93 10.48
N ALA A 119 -8.35 1.63 9.36
CA ALA A 119 -7.08 2.26 9.03
C ALA A 119 -7.25 3.78 8.91
N GLY A 120 -6.49 4.55 9.71
CA GLY A 120 -6.41 6.02 9.63
C GLY A 120 -5.80 6.55 8.33
N GLY A 121 -5.36 5.67 7.44
CA GLY A 121 -4.88 5.95 6.09
C GLY A 121 -4.21 4.76 5.42
N LYS A 122 -3.94 4.89 4.13
CA LYS A 122 -3.18 3.95 3.29
C LYS A 122 -2.08 4.69 2.58
N PHE A 123 -0.91 4.07 2.51
CA PHE A 123 0.27 4.59 1.85
C PHE A 123 0.65 3.65 0.71
N GLY A 124 0.17 3.96 -0.49
CA GLY A 124 0.45 3.17 -1.69
C GLY A 124 1.94 3.15 -2.06
N LEU A 125 2.46 1.95 -2.30
CA LEU A 125 3.84 1.67 -2.70
C LEU A 125 3.92 0.94 -4.05
N SER A 126 2.79 0.78 -4.75
CA SER A 126 2.77 0.30 -6.13
C SER A 126 3.09 1.42 -7.13
N PHE A 127 3.21 1.01 -8.39
CA PHE A 127 3.24 1.89 -9.56
C PHE A 127 1.94 2.70 -9.67
N SER A 128 1.94 3.91 -10.22
CA SER A 128 0.70 4.66 -10.49
C SER A 128 0.35 4.56 -11.97
N THR A 129 -0.83 4.01 -12.25
CA THR A 129 -1.41 3.82 -13.58
C THR A 129 -2.90 4.17 -13.52
N ILE A 130 -3.52 4.39 -14.67
CA ILE A 130 -4.98 4.63 -14.74
C ILE A 130 -5.79 3.44 -14.20
N GLN A 131 -5.19 2.24 -14.24
CA GLN A 131 -5.82 1.01 -13.79
C GLN A 131 -5.79 0.87 -12.28
N ASN A 132 -4.84 1.50 -11.58
CA ASN A 132 -4.67 1.28 -10.15
C ASN A 132 -4.66 2.52 -9.25
N SER A 133 -4.72 3.70 -9.86
CA SER A 133 -4.99 4.97 -9.18
C SER A 133 -6.51 5.19 -9.04
N GLY A 134 -6.92 5.51 -7.82
CA GLY A 134 -8.22 6.06 -7.49
C GLY A 134 -8.34 7.55 -7.80
N PHE A 135 -7.23 8.22 -8.07
CA PHE A 135 -7.18 9.64 -8.37
C PHE A 135 -7.12 9.89 -9.88
N ASP A 136 -7.89 10.86 -10.36
CA ASP A 136 -7.84 11.35 -11.75
C ASP A 136 -6.85 12.52 -11.90
N VAL A 137 -5.69 12.40 -11.25
CA VAL A 137 -4.60 13.37 -11.37
C VAL A 137 -3.31 12.64 -11.70
N LYS A 138 -2.49 13.26 -12.56
CA LYS A 138 -1.16 12.74 -12.86
C LYS A 138 -0.23 13.01 -11.69
N GLN A 139 0.10 11.95 -10.95
CA GLN A 139 1.05 12.00 -9.84
C GLN A 139 2.04 10.84 -9.91
N ASP A 140 3.28 11.10 -9.52
CA ASP A 140 4.25 10.04 -9.28
C ASP A 140 3.93 9.35 -7.93
N PRO A 141 3.99 8.02 -7.83
CA PRO A 141 3.93 7.37 -6.52
C PRO A 141 5.11 7.81 -5.67
N PHE A 142 4.95 7.71 -4.34
CA PHE A 142 5.89 8.28 -3.38
C PHE A 142 7.36 7.94 -3.64
N VAL A 143 7.68 6.66 -3.91
CA VAL A 143 9.07 6.21 -4.12
C VAL A 143 9.71 6.91 -5.33
N TRP A 144 8.96 7.07 -6.42
CA TRP A 144 9.41 7.79 -7.61
C TRP A 144 9.50 9.31 -7.37
N ALA A 145 8.55 9.89 -6.64
CA ALA A 145 8.61 11.30 -6.27
C ALA A 145 9.86 11.59 -5.41
N ALA A 146 10.16 10.73 -4.44
CA ALA A 146 11.32 10.84 -3.57
C ALA A 146 12.65 10.67 -4.34
N GLU A 147 12.73 9.73 -5.29
CA GLU A 147 13.90 9.59 -6.16
C GLU A 147 14.09 10.82 -7.06
N LYS A 148 13.02 11.31 -7.70
CA LYS A 148 13.08 12.51 -8.55
C LYS A 148 13.51 13.76 -7.77
N GLN A 149 13.19 13.82 -6.48
CA GLN A 149 13.62 14.88 -5.57
C GLN A 149 15.01 14.63 -4.97
N HIS A 150 15.72 13.56 -5.38
CA HIS A 150 17.02 13.15 -4.86
C HIS A 150 17.04 12.88 -3.35
N LEU A 151 15.88 12.55 -2.75
CA LEU A 151 15.76 12.21 -1.34
C LEU A 151 16.19 10.77 -1.06
N ILE A 152 16.09 9.91 -2.08
CA ILE A 152 16.52 8.51 -2.02
C ILE A 152 17.27 8.10 -3.28
N GLN A 153 18.31 7.29 -3.12
CA GLN A 153 18.97 6.55 -4.20
C GLN A 153 19.52 5.23 -3.63
N PRO A 154 19.13 4.05 -4.17
CA PRO A 154 18.21 3.80 -5.29
C PRO A 154 16.70 3.91 -4.95
N SER A 155 15.85 3.99 -5.98
CA SER A 155 14.38 3.84 -5.92
C SER A 155 13.97 2.45 -5.41
N SER A 156 14.05 2.24 -4.11
CA SER A 156 13.81 0.94 -3.48
C SER A 156 13.17 1.10 -2.12
N PHE A 157 12.51 0.04 -1.67
CA PHE A 157 12.06 -0.10 -0.29
C PHE A 157 12.20 -1.56 0.14
N GLN A 158 12.35 -1.79 1.44
CA GLN A 158 12.50 -3.11 2.02
C GLN A 158 11.58 -3.23 3.23
N PHE A 159 10.67 -4.20 3.18
CA PHE A 159 9.97 -4.68 4.36
C PHE A 159 10.82 -5.74 5.07
N THR A 160 10.82 -5.71 6.40
CA THR A 160 11.32 -6.80 7.23
C THR A 160 10.25 -7.11 8.26
N PHE A 161 9.73 -8.34 8.23
CA PHE A 161 8.77 -8.85 9.21
C PHE A 161 9.47 -9.86 10.11
N GLY A 162 9.65 -9.49 11.38
CA GLY A 162 10.25 -10.34 12.39
C GLY A 162 9.21 -11.19 13.12
N HIS A 163 9.65 -12.34 13.63
CA HIS A 163 8.82 -13.19 14.47
C HIS A 163 8.38 -12.43 15.73
N GLY A 164 7.07 -12.36 16.00
CA GLY A 164 6.50 -11.65 17.16
C GLY A 164 6.25 -10.14 16.95
N GLY A 165 5.86 -9.71 15.75
CA GLY A 165 5.32 -8.35 15.48
C GLY A 165 6.37 -7.25 15.22
N LYS A 166 7.67 -7.55 15.37
CA LYS A 166 8.71 -6.56 15.06
C LYS A 166 8.88 -6.41 13.56
N ALA A 167 8.44 -5.29 13.01
CA ALA A 167 8.64 -4.99 11.60
C ALA A 167 9.27 -3.63 11.33
N SER A 168 9.83 -3.48 10.13
CA SER A 168 10.45 -2.24 9.66
C SER A 168 10.29 -2.08 8.16
N LEU A 169 10.07 -0.84 7.74
CA LEU A 169 10.18 -0.40 6.36
C LEU A 169 11.40 0.51 6.22
N ASN A 170 12.34 0.12 5.36
CA ASN A 170 13.44 0.98 4.92
C ASN A 170 13.10 1.50 3.52
N ILE A 171 13.32 2.80 3.26
CA ILE A 171 13.09 3.42 1.96
C ILE A 171 14.40 4.03 1.48
N GLY A 172 14.76 3.78 0.22
CA GLY A 172 15.96 4.28 -0.43
C GLY A 172 17.19 3.39 -0.30
N LEU A 173 17.36 2.65 0.81
CA LEU A 173 18.53 1.78 1.00
C LEU A 173 18.12 0.40 1.53
N PHE A 174 18.67 -0.64 0.90
CA PHE A 174 18.57 -2.01 1.40
C PHE A 174 19.44 -2.17 2.64
N ASN A 175 18.81 -2.57 3.75
CA ASN A 175 19.51 -2.86 4.99
C ASN A 175 19.98 -4.32 5.00
N SER A 176 21.25 -4.53 4.62
CA SER A 176 21.87 -5.86 4.57
C SER A 176 21.98 -6.55 5.93
N PHE A 177 21.98 -5.81 7.05
CA PHE A 177 22.04 -6.38 8.40
C PHE A 177 20.73 -7.06 8.82
N LYS A 178 19.63 -6.82 8.10
CA LYS A 178 18.31 -7.43 8.36
C LYS A 178 18.09 -8.75 7.63
N HIS A 179 19.09 -9.21 6.86
CA HIS A 179 19.00 -10.42 6.05
C HIS A 179 20.25 -11.29 6.27
N SER A 180 20.09 -12.60 6.36
CA SER A 180 21.20 -13.56 6.31
C SER A 180 21.22 -14.26 4.96
N GLY A 181 22.37 -14.23 4.28
CA GLY A 181 22.57 -14.90 2.98
C GLY A 181 22.42 -13.98 1.77
N LEU A 182 22.42 -14.58 0.59
CA LEU A 182 22.34 -13.89 -0.70
C LEU A 182 20.90 -13.50 -1.02
N VAL A 183 20.71 -12.30 -1.58
CA VAL A 183 19.41 -11.84 -2.09
C VAL A 183 19.18 -12.46 -3.46
N SER A 184 18.08 -13.22 -3.59
CA SER A 184 17.58 -13.69 -4.88
C SER A 184 16.63 -12.66 -5.48
N TRP A 185 16.75 -12.45 -6.78
CA TRP A 185 15.90 -11.52 -7.53
C TRP A 185 14.90 -12.30 -8.37
N ALA A 186 13.64 -11.86 -8.35
CA ALA A 186 12.64 -12.30 -9.31
C ALA A 186 12.75 -11.47 -10.60
N ASP A 187 12.17 -11.98 -11.68
CA ASP A 187 12.14 -11.29 -12.97
C ASP A 187 11.52 -9.90 -12.86
N LYS A 188 11.96 -9.01 -13.75
CA LYS A 188 11.48 -7.63 -13.81
C LYS A 188 9.97 -7.61 -14.09
N ASN A 189 9.23 -6.95 -13.21
CA ASN A 189 7.81 -6.72 -13.41
C ASN A 189 7.57 -5.76 -14.60
N SER A 190 7.06 -6.29 -15.70
CA SER A 190 6.99 -5.56 -16.99
C SER A 190 5.75 -4.69 -17.16
N ASP A 191 4.62 -5.05 -16.54
CA ASP A 191 3.35 -4.33 -16.72
C ASP A 191 3.27 -3.02 -15.91
N LYS A 192 4.09 -2.89 -14.86
CA LYS A 192 4.12 -1.72 -13.97
C LYS A 192 2.74 -1.37 -13.41
N THR A 193 1.91 -2.36 -13.11
CA THR A 193 0.59 -2.19 -12.50
C THR A 193 0.62 -2.58 -11.02
N PHE A 194 1.08 -3.78 -10.71
CA PHE A 194 1.26 -4.28 -9.35
C PHE A 194 2.60 -4.98 -9.27
N TRP A 195 3.28 -4.95 -8.11
CA TRP A 195 4.42 -5.83 -7.88
C TRP A 195 3.99 -7.28 -8.12
N ARG A 196 4.54 -7.95 -9.13
CA ARG A 196 4.14 -9.30 -9.54
C ARG A 196 5.35 -10.22 -9.55
N THR A 197 5.12 -11.47 -9.20
CA THR A 197 6.12 -12.54 -9.34
C THR A 197 5.48 -13.82 -9.84
N SER A 198 6.29 -14.68 -10.45
CA SER A 198 5.89 -16.02 -10.86
C SER A 198 6.27 -17.00 -9.76
N VAL A 199 5.30 -17.75 -9.25
CA VAL A 199 5.53 -18.85 -8.31
C VAL A 199 5.19 -20.17 -8.99
N GLU A 200 5.95 -21.21 -8.68
CA GLU A 200 5.64 -22.58 -9.12
C GLU A 200 5.03 -23.35 -7.97
N LEU A 201 3.80 -23.81 -8.15
CA LEU A 201 3.11 -24.68 -7.20
C LEU A 201 2.75 -25.99 -7.90
N ASN A 202 3.28 -27.10 -7.42
CA ASN A 202 3.03 -28.44 -7.96
C ASN A 202 3.28 -28.52 -9.49
N LYS A 203 4.38 -27.94 -9.99
CA LYS A 203 4.74 -27.86 -11.42
C LYS A 203 3.85 -26.94 -12.27
N ASN A 204 2.93 -26.21 -11.66
CA ASN A 204 2.14 -25.19 -12.33
C ASN A 204 2.71 -23.82 -12.02
N LYS A 205 3.03 -23.07 -13.06
CA LYS A 205 3.45 -21.67 -12.93
C LYS A 205 2.22 -20.79 -12.76
N ILE A 206 2.25 -19.97 -11.72
CA ILE A 206 1.19 -19.03 -11.37
C ILE A 206 1.81 -17.64 -11.27
N GLN A 207 1.23 -16.66 -11.93
CA GLN A 207 1.60 -15.25 -11.76
C GLN A 207 0.61 -14.59 -10.82
N ASN A 208 1.11 -13.95 -9.76
CA ASN A 208 0.28 -13.23 -8.80
C ASN A 208 0.91 -11.91 -8.40
N ALA A 209 0.05 -10.96 -8.03
CA ALA A 209 0.47 -9.75 -7.36
C ALA A 209 0.96 -10.06 -5.94
N ILE A 210 2.03 -9.38 -5.54
CA ILE A 210 2.55 -9.30 -4.19
C ILE A 210 1.71 -8.21 -3.50
N ALA A 211 0.99 -8.61 -2.45
CA ALA A 211 -0.02 -7.80 -1.78
C ALA A 211 -0.03 -8.14 -0.29
#